data_AF-A0A8I1STD7-F1
#
_entry.id   AF-A0A8I1STD7-F1
#
_cell.length_a   1.000
_cell.length_b   1.000
_cell.length_c   1.000
_cell.angle_alpha   90.00
_cell.angle_beta   90.00
_cell.angle_gamma   90.00
#
_symmetry.space_group_name_H-M   'P 1'
#
loop_
_entity.id
_entity.type
_entity.pdbx_description
1 polymer ?
#
loop_
_entity_poly.entity_id
_entity_poly.type
_entity_poly.pdbx_seq_one_letter_code
_entity_poly.pdbx_strand_id
1 'polypeptide(L)'
;MADHGAEDSPIPSVLQELERLKVGIHETLVQYEQRLESDINAVRDVLQKQLRQAKLPHAKMRDVRDMLTLLRHVQVKADKGRRKDLKKLESVVSDLAMLIENW
;
A
#
# COMPACT_ATOMS: atom_id res chain seq x y z
N MET A 1 -52.17 7.48 -12.31
CA MET A 1 -50.70 7.35 -12.31
C MET A 1 -50.18 8.61 -11.65
N ALA A 2 -49.76 8.52 -10.39
CA ALA A 2 -49.26 9.67 -9.66
C ALA A 2 -47.86 9.99 -10.20
N ASP A 3 -47.74 11.15 -10.82
CA ASP A 3 -46.48 11.74 -11.27
C ASP A 3 -45.69 12.13 -10.01
N HIS A 4 -44.65 11.36 -9.67
CA HIS A 4 -43.72 11.74 -8.62
C HIS A 4 -42.88 12.90 -9.16
N GLY A 5 -43.39 14.11 -8.97
CA GLY A 5 -42.76 15.34 -9.40
C GLY A 5 -41.31 15.43 -8.94
N ALA A 6 -40.47 16.02 -9.79
CA ALA A 6 -39.03 16.15 -9.61
C ALA A 6 -38.59 16.86 -8.32
N GLU A 7 -39.53 17.45 -7.54
CA GLU A 7 -39.24 18.25 -6.34
C GLU A 7 -38.97 17.44 -5.05
N ASP A 8 -39.45 16.19 -4.94
CA ASP A 8 -39.16 15.29 -3.80
C ASP A 8 -38.27 14.10 -4.18
N SER A 9 -37.59 14.19 -5.33
CA SER A 9 -36.75 13.11 -5.82
C SER A 9 -35.53 12.89 -4.91
N PRO A 10 -35.23 11.66 -4.46
CA PRO A 10 -34.02 11.37 -3.67
C PRO A 10 -32.74 11.38 -4.52
N ILE A 11 -32.86 11.57 -5.84
CA ILE A 11 -31.73 11.53 -6.78
C ILE A 11 -30.62 12.52 -6.42
N PRO A 12 -30.87 13.81 -6.10
CA PRO A 12 -29.81 14.75 -5.74
C PRO A 12 -29.01 14.30 -4.51
N SER A 13 -29.70 13.74 -3.50
CA SER A 13 -29.05 13.20 -2.31
C SER A 13 -28.18 11.99 -2.66
N VAL A 14 -28.65 11.07 -3.49
CA VAL A 14 -27.84 9.92 -3.95
C VAL A 14 -26.62 10.39 -4.74
N LEU A 15 -26.76 11.37 -5.63
CA LEU A 15 -25.64 11.94 -6.38
C LEU A 15 -24.59 12.57 -5.44
N GLN A 16 -25.04 13.28 -4.40
CA GLN A 16 -24.14 13.83 -3.39
C GLN A 16 -23.40 12.73 -2.63
N GLU A 17 -24.08 11.67 -2.21
CA GLU A 17 -23.45 10.54 -1.51
C GLU A 17 -22.46 9.77 -2.40
N LEU A 18 -22.73 9.65 -3.70
CA LEU A 18 -21.79 9.06 -4.66
C LEU A 18 -20.51 9.90 -4.81
N GLU A 19 -20.61 11.22 -4.80
CA GLU A 19 -19.42 12.09 -4.80
C GLU A 19 -18.63 11.97 -3.49
N ARG A 20 -19.31 11.88 -2.34
CA ARG A 20 -18.64 11.61 -1.05
C ARG A 20 -17.93 10.27 -1.05
N LEU A 21 -18.54 9.23 -1.62
CA LEU A 21 -17.92 7.91 -1.76
C LEU A 21 -16.64 7.96 -2.61
N LYS A 22 -16.65 8.70 -3.72
CA LYS A 22 -15.47 8.88 -4.57
C LYS A 22 -14.33 9.56 -3.81
N VAL A 23 -14.64 10.62 -3.06
CA VAL A 23 -13.67 11.31 -2.20
C VAL A 23 -13.11 10.35 -1.15
N GLY A 24 -13.98 9.63 -0.43
CA GLY A 24 -13.55 8.70 0.62
C GLY A 24 -12.68 7.55 0.09
N ILE A 25 -12.99 7.00 -1.08
CA ILE A 25 -12.14 6.00 -1.75
C ILE A 25 -10.76 6.59 -2.04
N HIS A 26 -10.71 7.79 -2.62
CA HIS A 26 -9.45 8.45 -2.97
C HIS A 26 -8.59 8.73 -1.72
N GLU A 27 -9.16 9.38 -0.70
CA GLU A 27 -8.47 9.69 0.55
C GLU A 27 -7.94 8.43 1.24
N THR A 28 -8.75 7.36 1.27
CA THR A 28 -8.34 6.07 1.84
C THR A 28 -7.14 5.49 1.08
N LEU A 29 -7.16 5.53 -0.26
CA LEU A 29 -6.05 5.02 -1.07
C LEU A 29 -4.77 5.84 -0.89
N VAL A 30 -4.88 7.17 -0.81
CA VAL A 30 -3.74 8.07 -0.55
C VAL A 30 -3.12 7.77 0.82
N GLN A 31 -3.93 7.68 1.88
CA GLN A 31 -3.44 7.37 3.22
C GLN A 31 -2.80 5.97 3.27
N TYR A 32 -3.41 5.01 2.57
CA TYR A 32 -2.88 3.66 2.49
C TYR A 32 -1.54 3.60 1.75
N GLU A 33 -1.39 4.33 0.64
CA GLU A 33 -0.13 4.49 -0.09
C GLU A 33 0.95 5.10 0.80
N GLN A 34 0.65 6.24 1.46
CA GLN A 34 1.58 6.92 2.36
C GLN A 34 2.09 6.01 3.48
N ARG A 35 1.22 5.17 4.05
CA ARG A 35 1.62 4.18 5.06
C ARG A 35 2.63 3.18 4.49
N LEU A 36 2.33 2.58 3.33
CA LEU A 36 3.24 1.62 2.70
C LEU A 36 4.58 2.26 2.29
N GLU A 37 4.55 3.49 1.79
CA GLU A 37 5.77 4.24 1.48
C GLU A 37 6.61 4.51 2.73
N SER A 38 5.97 4.82 3.86
CA SER A 38 6.65 5.02 5.15
C SER A 38 7.40 3.75 5.58
N ASP A 39 6.74 2.59 5.50
CA ASP A 39 7.34 1.29 5.83
C ASP A 39 8.52 0.95 4.89
N ILE A 40 8.35 1.19 3.58
CA ILE A 40 9.43 1.01 2.58
C ILE A 40 10.62 1.93 2.90
N ASN A 41 10.36 3.18 3.27
CA ASN A 41 11.42 4.13 3.62
C ASN A 41 12.15 3.72 4.90
N ALA A 42 11.45 3.18 5.91
CA ALA A 42 12.08 2.64 7.10
C ALA A 42 13.05 1.49 6.77
N VAL A 43 12.63 0.55 5.91
CA VAL A 43 13.50 -0.54 5.41
C VAL A 43 14.71 0.03 4.67
N ARG A 44 14.50 0.99 3.76
CA ARG A 44 15.56 1.66 3.01
C ARG A 44 16.58 2.32 3.94
N ASP A 45 16.14 3.02 4.97
CA ASP A 45 17.02 3.72 5.90
C ASP A 45 17.89 2.77 6.71
N VAL A 46 17.34 1.63 7.14
CA VAL A 46 18.11 0.56 7.81
C VAL A 46 19.19 0.02 6.87
N LEU A 47 18.84 -0.30 5.62
CA LEU A 47 19.80 -0.79 4.63
C LEU A 47 20.91 0.24 4.34
N GLN A 48 20.56 1.52 4.21
CA GLN A 48 21.54 2.60 4.00
C GLN A 48 22.48 2.75 5.19
N LYS A 49 22.00 2.60 6.43
CA LYS A 49 22.85 2.59 7.63
C LYS A 49 23.82 1.40 7.61
N GLN A 50 23.36 0.21 7.24
CA GLN A 50 24.23 -0.97 7.16
C GLN A 50 25.26 -0.85 6.03
N LEU A 51 24.91 -0.24 4.88
CA LEU A 51 25.84 -0.05 3.76
C LEU A 51 27.07 0.77 4.15
N ARG A 52 26.93 1.70 5.10
CA ARG A 52 28.03 2.53 5.62
C ARG A 52 28.94 1.78 6.60
N GLN A 53 28.53 0.59 7.06
CA GLN A 53 29.34 -0.24 7.95
C GLN A 53 30.34 -1.07 7.14
N ALA A 54 31.59 -1.15 7.61
CA ALA A 54 32.67 -1.81 6.89
C ALA A 54 32.44 -3.33 6.71
N LYS A 55 31.65 -3.98 7.58
CA LYS A 55 31.32 -5.41 7.51
C LYS A 55 29.92 -5.68 8.04
N LEU A 56 29.06 -6.28 7.21
CA LEU A 56 27.79 -6.84 7.68
C LEU A 56 27.98 -8.26 8.24
N PRO A 57 27.33 -8.60 9.37
CA PRO A 57 27.23 -9.98 9.84
C PRO A 57 26.58 -10.89 8.78
N HIS A 58 26.96 -12.17 8.78
CA HIS A 58 26.44 -13.15 7.82
C HIS A 58 24.91 -13.31 7.88
N ALA A 59 24.31 -13.19 9.08
CA ALA A 59 22.85 -13.23 9.25
C ALA A 59 22.16 -12.10 8.47
N LYS A 60 22.59 -10.84 8.67
CA LYS A 60 22.05 -9.69 7.92
C LYS A 60 22.27 -9.82 6.41
N MET A 61 23.39 -10.39 5.97
CA MET A 61 23.62 -10.67 4.55
C MET A 61 22.67 -11.71 3.96
N ARG A 62 22.21 -12.68 4.76
CA ARG A 62 21.15 -13.62 4.35
C ARG A 62 19.84 -12.87 4.20
N ASP A 63 19.45 -12.10 5.20
CA ASP A 63 18.21 -11.32 5.19
C ASP A 63 18.15 -10.37 3.98
N VAL A 64 19.26 -9.70 3.62
CA VAL A 64 19.35 -8.88 2.39
C VAL A 64 19.06 -9.69 1.11
N ARG A 65 19.54 -10.94 1.03
CA ARG A 65 19.28 -11.81 -0.13
C ARG A 65 17.82 -12.26 -0.17
N ASP A 66 17.22 -12.48 0.99
CA ASP A 66 15.80 -12.84 1.11
C ASP A 66 14.92 -11.66 0.70
N MET A 67 15.25 -10.43 1.15
CA MET A 67 14.60 -9.20 0.68
C MET A 67 14.69 -9.05 -0.85
N LEU A 68 15.87 -9.27 -1.43
CA LEU A 68 16.06 -9.18 -2.88
C LEU A 68 15.20 -10.22 -3.63
N THR A 69 15.05 -11.40 -3.06
CA THR A 69 14.21 -12.47 -3.61
C THR A 69 12.73 -12.08 -3.56
N LEU A 70 12.24 -11.56 -2.44
CA LEU A 70 10.87 -11.08 -2.29
C LEU A 70 10.56 -9.99 -3.32
N LEU A 71 11.42 -8.96 -3.39
CA LEU A 71 11.26 -7.82 -4.30
C LEU A 71 11.21 -8.25 -5.77
N ARG A 72 12.06 -9.20 -6.20
CA ARG A 72 12.09 -9.70 -7.58
C ARG A 72 10.84 -10.51 -7.97
N HIS A 73 10.16 -11.12 -7.00
CA HIS A 73 8.95 -11.91 -7.24
C HIS A 73 7.66 -11.07 -7.17
N VAL A 74 7.77 -9.77 -6.88
CA VAL A 74 6.62 -8.87 -6.91
C VAL A 74 6.18 -8.66 -8.36
N GLN A 75 5.02 -9.23 -8.67
CA GLN A 75 4.31 -9.02 -9.93
C GLN A 75 2.89 -8.58 -9.60
N VAL A 76 2.52 -7.39 -10.07
CA VAL A 76 1.26 -6.70 -9.75
C VAL A 76 0.74 -6.07 -11.04
N LYS A 77 -0.59 -6.08 -11.25
CA LYS A 77 -1.25 -5.49 -12.42
C LYS A 77 -2.07 -4.27 -11.99
N ALA A 78 -1.39 -3.13 -11.87
CA ALA A 78 -1.97 -1.89 -11.33
C ALA A 78 -3.17 -1.38 -12.13
N ASP A 79 -3.15 -1.56 -13.46
CA ASP A 79 -4.20 -1.18 -14.42
C ASP A 79 -5.58 -1.75 -14.08
N LYS A 80 -5.63 -2.84 -13.31
CA LYS A 80 -6.88 -3.53 -12.97
C LYS A 80 -7.46 -3.14 -11.62
N GLY A 81 -6.79 -2.28 -10.84
CA GLY A 81 -7.29 -1.80 -9.55
C GLY A 81 -7.68 -2.92 -8.57
N ARG A 82 -7.02 -4.08 -8.63
CA ARG A 82 -7.47 -5.28 -7.90
C ARG A 82 -7.06 -5.21 -6.43
N ARG A 83 -8.01 -5.36 -5.51
CA ARG A 83 -7.72 -5.47 -4.07
C ARG A 83 -6.67 -6.55 -3.73
N LYS A 84 -6.68 -7.68 -4.44
CA LYS A 84 -5.70 -8.76 -4.22
C LYS A 84 -4.25 -8.33 -4.52
N ASP A 85 -4.10 -7.43 -5.48
CA ASP A 85 -2.81 -6.90 -5.92
C ASP A 85 -2.28 -5.90 -4.88
N LEU A 86 -3.16 -5.06 -4.31
CA LEU A 86 -2.85 -4.20 -3.15
C LEU A 86 -2.46 -5.01 -1.91
N LYS A 87 -3.19 -6.10 -1.60
CA LYS A 87 -2.84 -7.00 -0.50
C LYS A 87 -1.49 -7.68 -0.69
N LYS A 88 -1.12 -8.01 -1.92
CA LYS A 88 0.19 -8.61 -2.22
C LYS A 88 1.32 -7.62 -1.94
N LEU A 89 1.14 -6.35 -2.30
CA LEU A 89 2.10 -5.29 -1.98
C LEU A 89 2.25 -5.11 -0.47
N GLU A 90 1.14 -5.03 0.26
CA GLU A 90 1.15 -4.94 1.73
C GLU A 90 1.87 -6.13 2.38
N SER A 91 1.60 -7.36 1.93
CA SER A 91 2.29 -8.55 2.44
C SER A 91 3.79 -8.45 2.24
N VAL A 92 4.25 -8.04 1.05
CA VAL A 92 5.69 -7.91 0.76
C VAL A 92 6.32 -6.83 1.64
N VAL A 93 5.67 -5.67 1.80
CA VAL A 93 6.16 -4.60 2.66
C VAL A 93 6.25 -5.07 4.12
N SER A 94 5.25 -5.80 4.60
CA SER A 94 5.25 -6.39 5.94
C SER A 94 6.37 -7.43 6.12
N ASP A 95 6.60 -8.29 5.14
CA ASP A 95 7.70 -9.26 5.17
C ASP A 95 9.08 -8.58 5.20
N LEU A 96 9.26 -7.49 4.44
CA LEU A 96 10.48 -6.69 4.46
C LEU A 96 10.71 -6.03 5.83
N ALA A 97 9.66 -5.49 6.44
CA ALA A 97 9.72 -4.90 7.77
C ALA A 97 10.11 -5.95 8.84
N MET A 98 9.51 -7.15 8.80
CA MET A 98 9.86 -8.24 9.72
C MET A 98 11.33 -8.67 9.62
N LEU A 99 11.92 -8.63 8.41
CA LEU A 99 13.33 -8.95 8.22
C LEU A 99 14.26 -7.93 8.90
N ILE A 100 13.89 -6.64 8.96
CA ILE A 100 14.72 -5.61 9.62
C ILE A 100 14.40 -5.37 11.10
N GLU A 101 13.26 -5.83 11.61
CA GLU A 101 12.94 -5.68 13.04
C GLU A 101 14.00 -6.31 13.96
N ASN A 102 14.71 -7.32 13.47
CA ASN A 102 15.73 -8.06 14.20
C ASN A 102 17.16 -7.54 13.96
N TRP A 103 17.33 -6.36 13.35
CA TRP A 103 18.64 -5.83 12.92
C TRP A 103 19.27 -4.79 13.84
#